data_AF-A0A662S1W5-F1
#
_entry.id   AF-A0A662S1W5-F1
#
_cell.length_a   1.000
_cell.length_b   1.000
_cell.length_c   1.000
_cell.angle_alpha   90.00
_cell.angle_beta   90.00
_cell.angle_gamma   90.00
#
_symmetry.space_group_name_H-M   'P 1'
#
loop_
_entity.id
_entity.type
_entity.pdbx_description
1 polymer ?
#
loop_
_entity_poly.entity_id
_entity_poly.type
_entity_poly.pdbx_seq_one_letter_code
_entity_poly.pdbx_strand_id
1 'polypeptide(L)'
;MPGLICAHCHAYGAFARGMPLKVEPPTRFVEILERIWWHLDKRLTLDDVYYSGLVTAIEAVRHGTTTMFDHHASPFAITGSLERLAEAFRKVGVRANIAYEVSDRDGLDRAEEGIRENVEFIKRHRGDEFITGSFGLHAQLTLSDETLEKVVEAAKGLDTGFHIHVAEGVEDVFDSLTKSGRRVVERLWGAGILGEKTILAHCAQTNERELRILKDTKTNVVHNPESNMNNAVGVAPVVRMMELGIRPALGTDGFTMDMFREAKVAYTLHKLHMADPRVMGADKVLEMVYHNNSELASKYFPRPLGKIVPGAFADLVVLSYRPYTPMHDGNFPWHFIFGMDASHVTDVVVDGKFVVRNGELLTVNEDEIFEEAKELAKALWDRL
;
A
#
# COMPACT_ATOMS: atom_id res chain seq x y z
N MET A 1 -0.18 20.92 7.13
CA MET A 1 -0.09 19.68 7.93
C MET A 1 1.03 18.81 7.34
N PRO A 2 1.54 17.77 8.04
CA PRO A 2 2.49 16.85 7.42
C PRO A 2 1.85 16.24 6.17
N GLY A 3 2.66 15.94 5.14
CA GLY A 3 2.20 15.19 3.98
C GLY A 3 1.67 13.80 4.39
N LEU A 4 0.63 13.33 3.69
CA LEU A 4 0.03 12.03 3.97
C LEU A 4 0.94 10.91 3.49
N ILE A 5 0.93 9.80 4.22
CA ILE A 5 1.67 8.58 3.89
C ILE A 5 0.63 7.52 3.56
N CYS A 6 0.68 6.92 2.38
CA CYS A 6 -0.08 5.71 2.06
C CYS A 6 0.80 4.49 2.33
N ALA A 7 0.48 3.71 3.37
CA ALA A 7 1.33 2.64 3.86
C ALA A 7 1.21 1.32 3.05
N HIS A 8 0.31 1.27 2.07
CA HIS A 8 0.21 0.18 1.10
C HIS A 8 -0.66 0.61 -0.09
N CYS A 9 -0.17 0.44 -1.31
CA CYS A 9 -0.90 0.66 -2.55
C CYS A 9 -0.40 -0.24 -3.69
N HIS A 10 -1.14 -0.23 -4.81
CA HIS A 10 -0.76 -0.89 -6.06
C HIS A 10 -0.79 0.07 -7.25
N ALA A 11 0.37 0.60 -7.62
CA ALA A 11 0.50 1.50 -8.75
C ALA A 11 0.29 0.81 -10.09
N TYR A 12 0.52 -0.51 -10.20
CA TYR A 12 0.36 -1.26 -11.46
C TYR A 12 -1.11 -1.42 -11.89
N GLY A 13 -2.05 -1.18 -10.98
CA GLY A 13 -3.48 -1.32 -11.22
C GLY A 13 -4.14 -0.12 -11.88
N ALA A 14 -3.43 1.00 -12.14
CA ALA A 14 -4.07 2.25 -12.58
C ALA A 14 -4.90 2.07 -13.86
N PHE A 15 -4.42 1.26 -14.81
CA PHE A 15 -5.11 0.99 -16.08
C PHE A 15 -6.30 0.03 -15.96
N ALA A 16 -6.61 -0.49 -14.77
CA ALA A 16 -7.85 -1.23 -14.53
C ALA A 16 -9.08 -0.31 -14.53
N ARG A 17 -8.91 1.01 -14.32
CA ARG A 17 -10.02 1.96 -14.23
C ARG A 17 -10.77 2.05 -15.56
N GLY A 18 -12.00 1.56 -15.58
CA GLY A 18 -12.84 1.51 -16.77
C GLY A 18 -12.52 0.35 -17.73
N MET A 19 -11.67 -0.59 -17.33
CA MET A 19 -11.30 -1.75 -18.12
C MET A 19 -12.55 -2.59 -18.47
N PRO A 20 -12.84 -2.83 -19.76
CA PRO A 20 -14.04 -3.54 -20.19
C PRO A 20 -13.84 -5.05 -20.05
N LEU A 21 -14.04 -5.57 -18.84
CA LEU A 21 -13.94 -6.99 -18.56
C LEU A 21 -15.13 -7.75 -19.16
N LYS A 22 -14.84 -8.65 -20.12
CA LYS A 22 -15.81 -9.60 -20.69
C LYS A 22 -15.74 -10.94 -19.96
N VAL A 23 -15.81 -10.90 -18.63
CA VAL A 23 -15.79 -12.10 -17.76
C VAL A 23 -17.07 -12.15 -16.92
N GLU A 24 -17.47 -13.34 -16.49
CA GLU A 24 -18.56 -13.46 -15.53
C GLU A 24 -18.16 -12.80 -14.19
N PRO A 25 -19.08 -12.02 -13.57
CA PRO A 25 -18.81 -11.39 -12.28
C PRO A 25 -18.27 -12.40 -11.25
N PRO A 26 -17.13 -12.10 -10.61
CA PRO A 26 -16.57 -12.97 -9.57
C PRO A 26 -17.56 -13.19 -8.43
N THR A 27 -17.59 -14.42 -7.91
CA THR A 27 -18.46 -14.79 -6.77
C THR A 27 -17.71 -14.87 -5.44
N ARG A 28 -16.38 -14.87 -5.49
CA ARG A 28 -15.47 -15.01 -4.35
C ARG A 28 -14.11 -14.36 -4.65
N PHE A 29 -13.29 -14.18 -3.63
CA PHE A 29 -12.07 -13.37 -3.73
C PHE A 29 -11.06 -13.94 -4.75
N VAL A 30 -10.84 -15.26 -4.74
CA VAL A 30 -9.91 -15.90 -5.68
C VAL A 30 -10.34 -15.68 -7.15
N GLU A 31 -11.65 -15.59 -7.42
CA GLU A 31 -12.12 -15.32 -8.78
C GLU A 31 -11.87 -13.85 -9.19
N ILE A 32 -11.83 -12.92 -8.24
CA ILE A 32 -11.43 -11.52 -8.51
C ILE A 32 -9.96 -11.52 -8.95
N LEU A 33 -9.09 -12.24 -8.23
CA LEU A 33 -7.68 -12.39 -8.60
C LEU A 33 -7.56 -13.04 -9.99
N GLU A 34 -8.14 -14.23 -10.16
CA GLU A 34 -8.01 -15.04 -11.38
C GLU A 34 -8.58 -14.37 -12.63
N ARG A 35 -9.75 -13.72 -12.52
CA ARG A 35 -10.52 -13.19 -13.67
C ARG A 35 -10.24 -11.72 -13.97
N ILE A 36 -9.65 -10.98 -13.03
CA ILE A 36 -9.40 -9.55 -13.16
C ILE A 36 -7.91 -9.25 -13.03
N TRP A 37 -7.37 -9.36 -11.82
CA TRP A 37 -6.03 -8.84 -11.52
C TRP A 37 -4.93 -9.63 -12.25
N TRP A 38 -5.03 -10.96 -12.26
CA TRP A 38 -4.08 -11.82 -12.96
C TRP A 38 -4.22 -11.75 -14.49
N HIS A 39 -5.36 -11.29 -15.00
CA HIS A 39 -5.47 -10.98 -16.43
C HIS A 39 -4.68 -9.72 -16.77
N LEU A 40 -4.82 -8.68 -15.95
CA LEU A 40 -4.16 -7.39 -16.13
C LEU A 40 -2.63 -7.52 -15.98
N ASP A 41 -2.15 -7.98 -14.82
CA ASP A 41 -0.73 -7.91 -14.47
C ASP A 41 0.17 -8.77 -15.38
N LYS A 42 -0.35 -9.89 -15.91
CA LYS A 42 0.36 -10.76 -16.85
C LYS A 42 0.62 -10.14 -18.21
N ARG A 43 -0.04 -9.03 -18.53
CA ARG A 43 0.05 -8.35 -19.83
C ARG A 43 0.69 -6.98 -19.75
N LEU A 44 1.18 -6.60 -18.58
CA LEU A 44 1.95 -5.38 -18.40
C LEU A 44 3.32 -5.52 -19.08
N THR A 45 3.70 -4.45 -19.76
CA THR A 45 5.04 -4.15 -20.24
C THR A 45 5.69 -3.15 -19.30
N LEU A 46 7.01 -2.95 -19.43
CA LEU A 46 7.74 -1.97 -18.61
C LEU A 46 7.27 -0.51 -18.83
N ASP A 47 6.68 -0.20 -19.99
CA ASP A 47 6.12 1.12 -20.26
C ASP A 47 4.75 1.28 -19.60
N ASP A 48 3.92 0.23 -19.57
CA ASP A 48 2.69 0.27 -18.79
C ASP A 48 3.00 0.47 -17.30
N VAL A 49 4.00 -0.25 -16.76
CA VAL A 49 4.44 -0.10 -15.37
C VAL A 49 4.86 1.35 -15.09
N TYR A 50 5.66 1.95 -15.97
CA TYR A 50 6.10 3.34 -15.83
C TYR A 50 4.94 4.33 -15.82
N TYR A 51 4.05 4.27 -16.83
CA TYR A 51 2.94 5.21 -16.94
C TYR A 51 1.86 4.98 -15.87
N SER A 52 1.63 3.73 -15.46
CA SER A 52 0.77 3.40 -14.32
C SER A 52 1.33 3.98 -13.02
N GLY A 53 2.66 3.95 -12.85
CA GLY A 53 3.37 4.64 -11.78
C GLY A 53 3.19 6.16 -11.83
N LEU A 54 3.31 6.79 -13.01
CA LEU A 54 3.12 8.23 -13.17
C LEU A 54 1.70 8.66 -12.81
N VAL A 55 0.69 7.98 -13.34
CA VAL A 55 -0.72 8.27 -13.06
C VAL A 55 -1.01 8.16 -11.57
N THR A 56 -0.60 7.05 -10.95
CA THR A 56 -0.83 6.84 -9.50
C THR A 56 -0.13 7.90 -8.64
N ALA A 57 1.11 8.26 -8.97
CA ALA A 57 1.84 9.29 -8.24
C ALA A 57 1.22 10.69 -8.41
N ILE A 58 0.72 11.01 -9.61
CA ILE A 58 -0.03 12.25 -9.85
C ILE A 58 -1.27 12.30 -8.95
N GLU A 59 -2.07 11.23 -8.93
CA GLU A 59 -3.25 11.14 -8.08
C GLU A 59 -2.88 11.26 -6.59
N ALA A 60 -1.79 10.64 -6.16
CA ALA A 60 -1.31 10.74 -4.79
C ALA A 60 -1.02 12.19 -4.38
N VAL A 61 -0.23 12.94 -5.17
CA VAL A 61 0.08 14.34 -4.83
C VAL A 61 -1.12 15.25 -4.97
N ARG A 62 -2.02 14.99 -5.92
CA ARG A 62 -3.30 15.71 -6.05
C ARG A 62 -4.13 15.58 -4.77
N HIS A 63 -4.07 14.44 -4.09
CA HIS A 63 -4.77 14.19 -2.84
C HIS A 63 -3.93 14.45 -1.57
N GLY A 64 -2.74 15.06 -1.70
CA GLY A 64 -1.92 15.43 -0.54
C GLY A 64 -1.04 14.31 0.04
N THR A 65 -0.93 13.19 -0.66
CA THR A 65 -0.04 12.07 -0.32
C THR A 65 1.37 12.34 -0.85
N THR A 66 2.35 12.35 0.04
CA THR A 66 3.77 12.65 -0.27
C THR A 66 4.66 11.42 -0.20
N THR A 67 4.18 10.33 0.41
CA THR A 67 4.92 9.07 0.52
C THR A 67 4.01 7.87 0.28
N MET A 68 4.47 6.91 -0.51
CA MET A 68 3.75 5.69 -0.85
C MET A 68 4.57 4.43 -0.54
N PHE A 69 3.89 3.34 -0.21
CA PHE A 69 4.46 2.00 -0.08
C PHE A 69 3.82 1.12 -1.14
N ASP A 70 4.48 1.03 -2.28
CA ASP A 70 3.99 0.33 -3.45
C ASP A 70 4.38 -1.15 -3.42
N HIS A 71 3.39 -2.01 -3.65
CA HIS A 71 3.56 -3.45 -3.75
C HIS A 71 3.28 -3.88 -5.20
N HIS A 72 4.30 -4.21 -5.97
CA HIS A 72 4.23 -4.27 -7.42
C HIS A 72 4.09 -5.69 -7.97
N ALA A 73 3.20 -5.90 -8.94
CA ALA A 73 3.08 -7.15 -9.67
C ALA A 73 3.11 -6.93 -11.20
N SER A 74 4.04 -7.61 -11.87
CA SER A 74 4.17 -7.62 -13.34
C SER A 74 4.87 -8.91 -13.81
N PRO A 75 4.27 -10.11 -13.64
CA PRO A 75 4.97 -11.39 -13.80
C PRO A 75 5.61 -11.62 -15.17
N PHE A 76 5.24 -10.88 -16.21
CA PHE A 76 5.83 -10.95 -17.56
C PHE A 76 6.69 -9.73 -17.94
N ALA A 77 6.92 -8.82 -17.00
CA ALA A 77 7.81 -7.67 -17.09
C ALA A 77 8.47 -7.43 -15.72
N ILE A 78 9.21 -8.42 -15.20
CA ILE A 78 9.76 -8.43 -13.84
C ILE A 78 11.04 -7.59 -13.76
N THR A 79 12.08 -8.00 -14.47
CA THR A 79 13.41 -7.37 -14.41
C THR A 79 13.32 -5.89 -14.82
N GLY A 80 13.71 -5.00 -13.91
CA GLY A 80 13.70 -3.55 -14.10
C GLY A 80 12.36 -2.86 -13.84
N SER A 81 11.30 -3.60 -13.48
CA SER A 81 9.99 -3.01 -13.17
C SER A 81 10.03 -2.04 -12.00
N LEU A 82 10.77 -2.37 -10.94
CA LEU A 82 10.89 -1.51 -9.77
C LEU A 82 11.63 -0.21 -10.11
N GLU A 83 12.61 -0.26 -11.01
CA GLU A 83 13.28 0.96 -11.51
C GLU A 83 12.33 1.85 -12.31
N ARG A 84 11.45 1.27 -13.13
CA ARG A 84 10.45 2.04 -13.87
C ARG A 84 9.49 2.76 -12.91
N LEU A 85 9.04 2.09 -11.85
CA LEU A 85 8.25 2.74 -10.81
C LEU A 85 9.04 3.82 -10.06
N ALA A 86 10.28 3.54 -9.68
CA ALA A 86 11.14 4.50 -9.00
C ALA A 86 11.40 5.75 -9.86
N GLU A 87 11.58 5.59 -11.17
CA GLU A 87 11.70 6.68 -12.13
C GLU A 87 10.41 7.51 -12.17
N ALA A 88 9.25 6.85 -12.29
CA ALA A 88 7.95 7.52 -12.33
C ALA A 88 7.69 8.34 -11.05
N PHE A 89 7.88 7.73 -9.89
CA PHE A 89 7.66 8.37 -8.59
C PHE A 89 8.60 9.56 -8.36
N ARG A 90 9.90 9.43 -8.71
CA ARG A 90 10.83 10.56 -8.68
C ARG A 90 10.43 11.68 -9.65
N LYS A 91 9.97 11.33 -10.85
CA LYS A 91 9.61 12.30 -11.88
C LYS A 91 8.41 13.15 -11.46
N VAL A 92 7.40 12.55 -10.84
CA VAL A 92 6.27 13.30 -10.27
C VAL A 92 6.65 14.01 -8.97
N GLY A 93 7.56 13.44 -8.18
CA GLY A 93 7.99 14.01 -6.90
C GLY A 93 7.29 13.38 -5.70
N VAL A 94 7.01 12.07 -5.74
CA VAL A 94 6.48 11.29 -4.61
C VAL A 94 7.57 10.39 -4.05
N ARG A 95 7.78 10.44 -2.73
CA ARG A 95 8.69 9.53 -2.03
C ARG A 95 8.09 8.12 -2.00
N ALA A 96 8.89 7.07 -2.14
CA ALA A 96 8.34 5.73 -2.17
C ALA A 96 9.21 4.66 -1.51
N ASN A 97 8.55 3.67 -0.90
CA ASN A 97 9.09 2.34 -0.69
C ASN A 97 8.45 1.43 -1.74
N ILE A 98 9.25 0.62 -2.44
CA ILE A 98 8.75 -0.23 -3.54
C ILE A 98 9.20 -1.67 -3.31
N ALA A 99 8.28 -2.62 -3.48
CA ALA A 99 8.54 -4.05 -3.37
C ALA A 99 8.02 -4.76 -4.62
N TYR A 100 8.76 -5.75 -5.14
CA TYR A 100 8.25 -6.63 -6.18
C TYR A 100 7.61 -7.86 -5.54
N GLU A 101 6.40 -8.19 -5.95
CA GLU A 101 5.62 -9.25 -5.34
C GLU A 101 6.01 -10.64 -5.87
N VAL A 102 6.83 -11.38 -5.11
CA VAL A 102 7.21 -12.76 -5.46
C VAL A 102 6.00 -13.70 -5.38
N SER A 103 5.84 -14.55 -6.39
CA SER A 103 4.70 -15.46 -6.52
C SER A 103 5.04 -16.68 -7.41
N ASP A 104 4.55 -17.86 -7.04
CA ASP A 104 4.75 -19.12 -7.78
C ASP A 104 3.75 -19.31 -8.92
N ARG A 105 2.76 -18.42 -9.05
CA ARG A 105 1.60 -18.55 -9.95
C ARG A 105 1.95 -18.74 -11.43
N ASP A 106 3.10 -18.25 -11.85
CA ASP A 106 3.57 -18.31 -13.25
C ASP A 106 4.92 -19.07 -13.37
N GLY A 107 5.23 -19.92 -12.39
CA GLY A 107 6.40 -20.81 -12.38
C GLY A 107 7.54 -20.35 -11.49
N LEU A 108 8.32 -21.32 -10.98
CA LEU A 108 9.42 -21.06 -10.05
C LEU A 108 10.54 -20.21 -10.67
N ASP A 109 10.79 -20.31 -11.98
CA ASP A 109 11.77 -19.47 -12.67
C ASP A 109 11.42 -17.98 -12.56
N ARG A 110 10.13 -17.64 -12.61
CA ARG A 110 9.63 -16.26 -12.42
C ARG A 110 9.67 -15.85 -10.96
N ALA A 111 9.37 -16.76 -10.03
CA ALA A 111 9.55 -16.50 -8.60
C ALA A 111 11.03 -16.16 -8.30
N GLU A 112 11.97 -16.90 -8.88
CA GLU A 112 13.40 -16.62 -8.76
C GLU A 112 13.82 -15.29 -9.42
N GLU A 113 13.20 -14.93 -10.56
CA GLU A 113 13.39 -13.61 -11.17
C GLU A 113 12.89 -12.48 -10.26
N GLY A 114 11.70 -12.64 -9.65
CA GLY A 114 11.15 -11.67 -8.70
C GLY A 114 11.99 -11.53 -7.43
N ILE A 115 12.57 -12.64 -6.94
CA ILE A 115 13.54 -12.63 -5.84
C ILE A 115 14.76 -11.78 -6.22
N ARG A 116 15.32 -12.00 -7.42
CA ARG A 116 16.46 -11.21 -7.92
C ARG A 116 16.12 -9.72 -8.05
N GLU A 117 14.96 -9.39 -8.62
CA GLU A 117 14.50 -8.01 -8.79
C GLU A 117 14.43 -7.27 -7.44
N ASN A 118 13.82 -7.88 -6.40
CA ASN A 118 13.83 -7.29 -5.05
C ASN A 118 15.26 -7.07 -4.52
N VAL A 119 16.10 -8.11 -4.56
CA VAL A 119 17.46 -8.06 -4.01
C VAL A 119 18.28 -6.97 -4.69
N GLU A 120 18.22 -6.88 -6.01
CA GLU A 120 18.97 -5.89 -6.79
C GLU A 120 18.46 -4.47 -6.54
N PHE A 121 17.14 -4.27 -6.52
CA PHE A 121 16.54 -2.97 -6.25
C PHE A 121 16.87 -2.44 -4.86
N ILE A 122 16.70 -3.27 -3.81
CA ILE A 122 17.03 -2.92 -2.43
C ILE A 122 18.52 -2.54 -2.31
N LYS A 123 19.41 -3.29 -2.96
CA LYS A 123 20.85 -2.98 -2.97
C LYS A 123 21.16 -1.68 -3.71
N ARG A 124 20.53 -1.43 -4.86
CA ARG A 124 20.75 -0.25 -5.70
C ARG A 124 20.33 1.04 -5.01
N HIS A 125 19.22 1.00 -4.26
CA HIS A 125 18.69 2.15 -3.51
C HIS A 125 19.15 2.22 -2.05
N ARG A 126 20.20 1.48 -1.68
CA ARG A 126 20.75 1.56 -0.33
C ARG A 126 21.30 2.96 -0.06
N GLY A 127 20.75 3.64 0.95
CA GLY A 127 21.15 5.00 1.33
C GLY A 127 20.49 6.10 0.50
N ASP A 128 19.60 5.75 -0.42
CA ASP A 128 18.73 6.71 -1.08
C ASP A 128 17.66 7.20 -0.09
N GLU A 129 17.49 8.51 -0.01
CA GLU A 129 16.55 9.13 0.93
C GLU A 129 15.14 9.27 0.34
N PHE A 130 14.98 9.13 -0.97
CA PHE A 130 13.74 9.39 -1.71
C PHE A 130 13.04 8.11 -2.17
N ILE A 131 13.81 7.11 -2.59
CA ILE A 131 13.30 5.78 -2.94
C ILE A 131 13.96 4.74 -2.06
N THR A 132 13.17 3.88 -1.45
CA THR A 132 13.64 2.73 -0.66
C THR A 132 13.00 1.46 -1.20
N GLY A 133 13.56 0.30 -0.83
CA GLY A 133 12.99 -1.00 -1.20
C GLY A 133 12.54 -1.79 0.02
N SER A 134 11.45 -2.55 -0.12
CA SER A 134 11.13 -3.67 0.74
C SER A 134 11.10 -4.96 -0.08
N PHE A 135 11.08 -6.12 0.59
CA PHE A 135 11.06 -7.40 -0.11
C PHE A 135 9.62 -7.90 -0.25
N GLY A 136 9.05 -7.85 -1.46
CA GLY A 136 7.65 -8.19 -1.70
C GLY A 136 7.38 -9.69 -1.82
N LEU A 137 6.23 -10.14 -1.33
CA LEU A 137 5.66 -11.46 -1.59
C LEU A 137 4.14 -11.34 -1.75
N HIS A 138 3.51 -12.18 -2.58
CA HIS A 138 2.07 -12.05 -2.81
C HIS A 138 1.22 -12.43 -1.60
N ALA A 139 0.87 -13.70 -1.48
CA ALA A 139 0.01 -14.23 -0.44
C ALA A 139 0.31 -15.73 -0.27
N GLN A 140 -0.18 -16.35 0.80
CA GLN A 140 0.10 -17.77 1.06
C GLN A 140 -0.41 -18.65 -0.08
N LEU A 141 -1.56 -18.27 -0.64
CA LEU A 141 -2.19 -18.98 -1.75
C LEU A 141 -1.33 -19.10 -3.01
N THR A 142 -0.31 -18.25 -3.19
CA THR A 142 0.63 -18.33 -4.32
C THR A 142 2.08 -18.59 -3.91
N LEU A 143 2.33 -19.01 -2.67
CA LEU A 143 3.69 -19.27 -2.17
C LEU A 143 3.82 -20.69 -1.63
N SER A 144 4.72 -21.45 -2.22
CA SER A 144 5.20 -22.74 -1.71
C SER A 144 6.20 -22.54 -0.57
N ASP A 145 6.41 -23.59 0.23
CA ASP A 145 7.43 -23.57 1.29
C ASP A 145 8.84 -23.43 0.70
N GLU A 146 9.11 -24.03 -0.46
CA GLU A 146 10.39 -23.88 -1.18
C GLU A 146 10.66 -22.40 -1.51
N THR A 147 9.67 -21.69 -2.05
CA THR A 147 9.82 -20.26 -2.37
C THR A 147 9.99 -19.42 -1.12
N LEU A 148 9.26 -19.71 -0.03
CA LEU A 148 9.44 -19.01 1.25
C LEU A 148 10.87 -19.18 1.80
N GLU A 149 11.43 -20.39 1.73
CA GLU A 149 12.82 -20.66 2.14
C GLU A 149 13.82 -19.86 1.29
N LYS A 150 13.65 -19.85 -0.04
CA LYS A 150 14.50 -19.07 -0.96
C LYS A 150 14.41 -17.57 -0.70
N VAL A 151 13.21 -17.03 -0.45
CA VAL A 151 13.00 -15.61 -0.13
C VAL A 151 13.70 -15.22 1.18
N VAL A 152 13.54 -16.03 2.23
CA VAL A 152 14.18 -15.78 3.53
C VAL A 152 15.71 -15.84 3.41
N GLU A 153 16.25 -16.79 2.64
CA GLU A 153 17.69 -16.86 2.36
C GLU A 153 18.17 -15.62 1.59
N ALA A 154 17.46 -15.23 0.53
CA ALA A 154 17.82 -14.09 -0.31
C ALA A 154 17.75 -12.74 0.43
N ALA A 155 16.87 -12.62 1.42
CA ALA A 155 16.74 -11.43 2.26
C ALA A 155 17.87 -11.29 3.29
N LYS A 156 18.68 -12.33 3.55
CA LYS A 156 19.78 -12.26 4.52
C LYS A 156 20.79 -11.19 4.13
N GLY A 157 21.12 -10.34 5.10
CA GLY A 157 22.08 -9.25 4.91
C GLY A 157 21.51 -8.01 4.21
N LEU A 158 20.23 -8.02 3.81
CA LEU A 158 19.52 -6.81 3.41
C LEU A 158 18.97 -6.13 4.65
N ASP A 159 19.15 -4.81 4.76
CA ASP A 159 18.61 -4.02 5.87
C ASP A 159 17.13 -3.64 5.63
N THR A 160 16.31 -4.62 5.34
CA THR A 160 14.86 -4.47 5.11
C THR A 160 14.08 -5.61 5.78
N GLY A 161 12.75 -5.49 5.81
CA GLY A 161 11.85 -6.64 5.99
C GLY A 161 10.98 -6.85 4.76
N PHE A 162 9.89 -7.58 4.97
CA PHE A 162 9.00 -8.04 3.89
C PHE A 162 7.75 -7.17 3.76
N HIS A 163 7.18 -7.09 2.56
CA HIS A 163 5.84 -6.55 2.31
C HIS A 163 5.01 -7.69 1.72
N ILE A 164 3.89 -8.05 2.37
CA ILE A 164 3.11 -9.23 1.97
C ILE A 164 1.62 -9.07 2.29
N HIS A 165 0.73 -9.57 1.41
CA HIS A 165 -0.69 -9.70 1.72
C HIS A 165 -0.93 -10.86 2.68
N VAL A 166 -1.69 -10.62 3.74
CA VAL A 166 -1.92 -11.60 4.79
C VAL A 166 -3.38 -11.72 5.12
N ALA A 167 -3.92 -12.93 4.98
CA ALA A 167 -5.25 -13.29 5.45
C ALA A 167 -6.31 -12.27 4.97
N GLU A 168 -6.20 -11.83 3.72
CA GLU A 168 -7.17 -10.92 3.11
C GLU A 168 -8.51 -11.64 2.96
N GLY A 169 -8.57 -12.69 2.14
CA GLY A 169 -9.72 -13.58 2.04
C GLY A 169 -9.61 -14.82 2.94
N VAL A 170 -10.76 -15.49 3.17
CA VAL A 170 -10.78 -16.79 3.87
C VAL A 170 -10.03 -17.87 3.08
N GLU A 171 -9.93 -17.70 1.78
CA GLU A 171 -9.22 -18.58 0.86
C GLU A 171 -7.72 -18.63 1.18
N ASP A 172 -7.09 -17.51 1.54
CA ASP A 172 -5.68 -17.47 1.95
C ASP A 172 -5.44 -18.27 3.25
N VAL A 173 -6.40 -18.20 4.17
CA VAL A 173 -6.38 -18.98 5.41
C VAL A 173 -6.51 -20.48 5.14
N PHE A 174 -7.47 -20.89 4.31
CA PHE A 174 -7.68 -22.30 3.99
C PHE A 174 -6.51 -22.90 3.20
N ASP A 175 -5.95 -22.14 2.26
CA ASP A 175 -4.78 -22.55 1.52
C ASP A 175 -3.57 -22.74 2.46
N SER A 176 -3.28 -21.75 3.32
CA SER A 176 -2.19 -21.87 4.31
C SER A 176 -2.35 -23.10 5.20
N LEU A 177 -3.57 -23.36 5.69
CA LEU A 177 -3.87 -24.54 6.49
C LEU A 177 -3.65 -25.83 5.71
N THR A 178 -4.04 -25.87 4.43
CA THR A 178 -3.87 -27.04 3.56
C THR A 178 -2.40 -27.33 3.29
N LYS A 179 -1.59 -26.30 3.00
CA LYS A 179 -0.16 -26.45 2.68
C LYS A 179 0.69 -26.78 3.90
N SER A 180 0.40 -26.17 5.05
CA SER A 180 1.33 -26.15 6.20
C SER A 180 0.74 -26.65 7.52
N GLY A 181 -0.56 -26.90 7.59
CA GLY A 181 -1.28 -27.14 8.85
C GLY A 181 -1.36 -25.93 9.78
N ARG A 182 -0.92 -24.75 9.32
CA ARG A 182 -0.87 -23.50 10.09
C ARG A 182 -1.68 -22.40 9.42
N ARG A 183 -2.24 -21.48 10.21
CA ARG A 183 -2.83 -20.24 9.68
C ARG A 183 -1.75 -19.31 9.15
N VAL A 184 -2.16 -18.30 8.38
CA VAL A 184 -1.26 -17.43 7.61
C VAL A 184 -0.16 -16.81 8.47
N VAL A 185 -0.53 -16.13 9.57
CA VAL A 185 0.48 -15.47 10.42
C VAL A 185 1.36 -16.49 11.12
N GLU A 186 0.80 -17.63 11.54
CA GLU A 186 1.56 -18.72 12.16
C GLU A 186 2.59 -19.35 11.19
N ARG A 187 2.23 -19.50 9.91
CA ARG A 187 3.13 -20.00 8.85
C ARG A 187 4.28 -19.03 8.63
N LEU A 188 3.98 -17.74 8.45
CA LEU A 188 4.99 -16.69 8.27
C LEU A 188 5.90 -16.52 9.48
N TRP A 189 5.35 -16.66 10.69
CA TRP A 189 6.13 -16.65 11.92
C TRP A 189 7.13 -17.81 11.96
N GLY A 190 6.67 -19.02 11.65
CA GLY A 190 7.52 -20.21 11.58
C GLY A 190 8.60 -20.14 10.50
N ALA A 191 8.36 -19.38 9.42
CA ALA A 191 9.33 -19.14 8.34
C ALA A 191 10.34 -18.02 8.67
N GLY A 192 10.17 -17.26 9.75
CA GLY A 192 11.05 -16.15 10.11
C GLY A 192 10.82 -14.87 9.30
N ILE A 193 9.63 -14.68 8.74
CA ILE A 193 9.26 -13.49 7.93
C ILE A 193 8.79 -12.31 8.80
N LEU A 194 8.24 -12.58 9.98
CA LEU A 194 7.68 -11.54 10.85
C LEU A 194 8.77 -10.75 11.59
N GLY A 195 8.55 -9.45 11.79
CA GLY A 195 9.46 -8.57 12.51
C GLY A 195 9.15 -7.08 12.34
N GLU A 196 9.92 -6.22 13.01
CA GLU A 196 9.69 -4.76 13.07
C GLU A 196 9.76 -4.02 11.71
N LYS A 197 10.39 -4.62 10.70
CA LYS A 197 10.47 -4.11 9.32
C LYS A 197 9.56 -4.85 8.34
N THR A 198 8.68 -5.73 8.83
CA THR A 198 7.73 -6.44 7.97
C THR A 198 6.39 -5.73 7.99
N ILE A 199 5.77 -5.61 6.81
CA ILE A 199 4.50 -4.97 6.52
C ILE A 199 3.53 -6.06 6.06
N LEU A 200 2.43 -6.23 6.80
CA LEU A 200 1.34 -7.13 6.44
C LEU A 200 0.14 -6.32 5.99
N ALA A 201 -0.23 -6.43 4.71
CA ALA A 201 -1.44 -5.81 4.20
C ALA A 201 -2.68 -6.64 4.56
N HIS A 202 -3.81 -5.95 4.80
CA HIS A 202 -5.13 -6.47 5.14
C HIS A 202 -5.28 -7.05 6.55
N CYS A 203 -4.79 -8.26 6.80
CA CYS A 203 -5.02 -9.02 8.03
C CYS A 203 -6.53 -9.17 8.38
N ALA A 204 -7.40 -9.28 7.38
CA ALA A 204 -8.85 -9.29 7.58
C ALA A 204 -9.34 -10.51 8.37
N GLN A 205 -8.72 -11.66 8.14
CA GLN A 205 -9.13 -12.97 8.66
C GLN A 205 -8.22 -13.46 9.81
N THR A 206 -7.47 -12.57 10.46
CA THR A 206 -6.60 -12.95 11.60
C THR A 206 -7.39 -13.25 12.87
N ASN A 207 -6.97 -14.26 13.63
CA ASN A 207 -7.57 -14.61 14.92
C ASN A 207 -6.76 -14.08 16.13
N GLU A 208 -7.29 -14.25 17.36
CA GLU A 208 -6.63 -13.81 18.60
C GLU A 208 -5.19 -14.31 18.79
N ARG A 209 -4.88 -15.55 18.38
CA ARG A 209 -3.53 -16.10 18.51
C ARG A 209 -2.58 -15.41 17.54
N GLU A 210 -3.01 -15.24 16.29
CA GLU A 210 -2.26 -14.51 15.27
C GLU A 210 -2.00 -13.06 15.71
N LEU A 211 -2.99 -12.38 16.28
CA LEU A 211 -2.79 -11.03 16.82
C LEU A 211 -1.72 -10.98 17.92
N ARG A 212 -1.67 -11.97 18.83
CA ARG A 212 -0.61 -12.03 19.85
C ARG A 212 0.77 -12.23 19.23
N ILE A 213 0.88 -13.07 18.21
CA ILE A 213 2.13 -13.23 17.45
C ILE A 213 2.56 -11.89 16.85
N LEU A 214 1.65 -11.19 16.16
CA LEU A 214 1.94 -9.87 15.55
C LEU A 214 2.40 -8.84 16.59
N LYS A 215 1.78 -8.83 17.77
CA LYS A 215 2.19 -8.00 18.89
C LYS A 215 3.61 -8.34 19.35
N ASP A 216 3.89 -9.62 19.58
CA ASP A 216 5.16 -10.09 20.14
C ASP A 216 6.32 -9.89 19.15
N THR A 217 6.08 -10.07 17.85
CA THR A 217 7.05 -9.79 16.78
C THR A 217 7.11 -8.32 16.38
N LYS A 218 6.19 -7.49 16.90
CA LYS A 218 6.03 -6.06 16.55
C LYS A 218 5.93 -5.84 15.04
N THR A 219 5.26 -6.75 14.34
CA THR A 219 5.08 -6.65 12.90
C THR A 219 4.07 -5.55 12.58
N ASN A 220 4.34 -4.79 11.51
CA ASN A 220 3.44 -3.72 11.07
C ASN A 220 2.25 -4.31 10.30
N VAL A 221 1.06 -3.82 10.59
CA VAL A 221 -0.18 -4.18 9.88
C VAL A 221 -0.69 -2.94 9.15
N VAL A 222 -1.09 -3.08 7.90
CA VAL A 222 -1.70 -2.01 7.11
C VAL A 222 -3.15 -2.37 6.81
N HIS A 223 -4.06 -1.54 7.32
CA HIS A 223 -5.50 -1.67 7.08
C HIS A 223 -5.89 -0.96 5.78
N ASN A 224 -6.59 -1.67 4.90
CA ASN A 224 -7.07 -1.17 3.60
C ASN A 224 -8.61 -1.28 3.53
N PRO A 225 -9.36 -0.47 4.30
CA PRO A 225 -10.80 -0.64 4.46
C PRO A 225 -11.60 -0.58 3.16
N GLU A 226 -11.29 0.33 2.23
CA GLU A 226 -12.05 0.43 0.98
C GLU A 226 -11.85 -0.79 0.09
N SER A 227 -10.61 -1.27 -0.04
CA SER A 227 -10.34 -2.49 -0.79
C SER A 227 -10.98 -3.72 -0.16
N ASN A 228 -10.86 -3.88 1.16
CA ASN A 228 -11.52 -4.97 1.87
C ASN A 228 -13.04 -4.99 1.64
N MET A 229 -13.67 -3.81 1.64
CA MET A 229 -15.09 -3.65 1.34
C MET A 229 -15.40 -3.99 -0.12
N ASN A 230 -14.59 -3.50 -1.06
CA ASN A 230 -14.75 -3.75 -2.49
C ASN A 230 -14.66 -5.24 -2.83
N ASN A 231 -13.70 -5.96 -2.25
CA ASN A 231 -13.49 -7.38 -2.47
C ASN A 231 -14.41 -8.27 -1.62
N ALA A 232 -15.23 -7.68 -0.73
CA ALA A 232 -16.12 -8.37 0.20
C ALA A 232 -15.42 -9.43 1.07
N VAL A 233 -14.17 -9.17 1.45
CA VAL A 233 -13.29 -10.12 2.16
C VAL A 233 -13.37 -9.99 3.69
N GLY A 234 -14.19 -9.08 4.20
CA GLY A 234 -14.42 -8.88 5.64
C GLY A 234 -13.63 -7.71 6.24
N VAL A 235 -13.80 -7.53 7.55
CA VAL A 235 -13.26 -6.38 8.29
C VAL A 235 -12.13 -6.84 9.19
N ALA A 236 -10.92 -6.29 8.98
CA ALA A 236 -9.79 -6.57 9.85
C ALA A 236 -10.10 -6.18 11.30
N PRO A 237 -9.64 -6.94 12.31
CA PRO A 237 -9.97 -6.68 13.71
C PRO A 237 -9.14 -5.52 14.30
N VAL A 238 -9.13 -4.35 13.64
CA VAL A 238 -8.30 -3.18 13.95
C VAL A 238 -8.57 -2.65 15.35
N VAL A 239 -9.84 -2.58 15.77
CA VAL A 239 -10.21 -2.16 17.14
C VAL A 239 -9.52 -3.07 18.16
N ARG A 240 -9.53 -4.38 17.91
CA ARG A 240 -8.90 -5.38 18.77
C ARG A 240 -7.38 -5.33 18.71
N MET A 241 -6.80 -5.10 17.53
CA MET A 241 -5.37 -4.88 17.35
C MET A 241 -4.88 -3.72 18.24
N MET A 242 -5.58 -2.58 18.20
CA MET A 242 -5.28 -1.41 19.03
C MET A 242 -5.37 -1.71 20.53
N GLU A 243 -6.40 -2.44 20.99
CA GLU A 243 -6.53 -2.87 22.38
C GLU A 243 -5.37 -3.76 22.85
N LEU A 244 -4.83 -4.59 21.94
CA LEU A 244 -3.66 -5.43 22.22
C LEU A 244 -2.34 -4.63 22.20
N GLY A 245 -2.35 -3.39 21.72
CA GLY A 245 -1.17 -2.53 21.56
C GLY A 245 -0.46 -2.68 20.22
N ILE A 246 -1.08 -3.37 19.25
CA ILE A 246 -0.66 -3.33 17.85
C ILE A 246 -1.05 -1.96 17.30
N ARG A 247 -0.24 -1.41 16.39
CA ARG A 247 -0.44 -0.09 15.79
C ARG A 247 -0.70 -0.21 14.29
N PRO A 248 -1.94 -0.54 13.87
CA PRO A 248 -2.26 -0.62 12.44
C PRO A 248 -2.03 0.73 11.75
N ALA A 249 -1.31 0.69 10.64
CA ALA A 249 -1.20 1.75 9.66
C ALA A 249 -2.41 1.71 8.70
N LEU A 250 -2.53 2.70 7.84
CA LEU A 250 -3.60 2.84 6.84
C LEU A 250 -3.00 2.93 5.43
N GLY A 251 -3.57 2.16 4.50
CA GLY A 251 -3.22 2.15 3.09
C GLY A 251 -4.49 2.10 2.23
N THR A 252 -4.34 2.36 0.94
CA THR A 252 -5.45 2.44 -0.02
C THR A 252 -5.51 1.23 -0.95
N ASP A 253 -4.47 0.40 -0.93
CA ASP A 253 -4.34 -0.77 -1.81
C ASP A 253 -4.46 -0.34 -3.30
N GLY A 254 -5.10 -1.14 -4.16
CA GLY A 254 -5.36 -0.80 -5.56
C GLY A 254 -6.67 -0.04 -5.82
N PHE A 255 -7.32 0.54 -4.80
CA PHE A 255 -8.67 1.10 -4.95
C PHE A 255 -8.69 2.59 -5.33
N THR A 256 -8.12 3.46 -4.49
CA THR A 256 -7.92 4.89 -4.78
C THR A 256 -6.54 5.34 -4.28
N MET A 257 -6.18 6.62 -4.48
CA MET A 257 -5.02 7.25 -3.82
C MET A 257 -5.42 8.34 -2.82
N ASP A 258 -6.68 8.34 -2.36
CA ASP A 258 -7.23 9.34 -1.46
C ASP A 258 -7.23 8.87 0.00
N MET A 259 -6.20 9.27 0.75
CA MET A 259 -6.05 8.96 2.17
C MET A 259 -7.10 9.64 3.06
N PHE A 260 -7.74 10.74 2.63
CA PHE A 260 -8.85 11.35 3.39
C PHE A 260 -10.08 10.45 3.32
N ARG A 261 -10.37 9.93 2.14
CA ARG A 261 -11.47 9.00 1.91
C ARG A 261 -11.26 7.69 2.67
N GLU A 262 -10.07 7.10 2.58
CA GLU A 262 -9.71 5.88 3.29
C GLU A 262 -9.91 6.05 4.82
N ALA A 263 -9.52 7.20 5.37
CA ALA A 263 -9.72 7.52 6.78
C ALA A 263 -11.21 7.62 7.17
N LYS A 264 -12.03 8.27 6.34
CA LYS A 264 -13.50 8.36 6.55
C LYS A 264 -14.15 6.98 6.49
N VAL A 265 -13.68 6.10 5.61
CA VAL A 265 -14.17 4.70 5.55
C VAL A 265 -13.73 3.92 6.78
N ALA A 266 -12.47 4.02 7.21
CA ALA A 266 -12.01 3.40 8.46
C ALA A 266 -12.87 3.82 9.67
N TYR A 267 -13.22 5.11 9.77
CA TYR A 267 -14.07 5.65 10.82
C TYR A 267 -15.46 4.99 10.88
N THR A 268 -16.10 4.79 9.72
CA THR A 268 -17.49 4.31 9.64
C THR A 268 -17.59 2.79 9.60
N LEU A 269 -16.67 2.11 8.93
CA LEU A 269 -16.67 0.65 8.75
C LEU A 269 -16.68 -0.09 10.09
N HIS A 270 -15.80 0.29 11.02
CA HIS A 270 -15.69 -0.39 12.31
C HIS A 270 -16.92 -0.19 13.20
N LYS A 271 -17.55 1.00 13.15
CA LYS A 271 -18.79 1.27 13.88
C LYS A 271 -19.94 0.40 13.36
N LEU A 272 -20.06 0.30 12.03
CA LEU A 272 -21.07 -0.53 11.38
C LEU A 272 -20.85 -2.01 11.71
N HIS A 273 -19.63 -2.51 11.50
CA HIS A 273 -19.29 -3.91 11.71
C HIS A 273 -19.52 -4.37 13.16
N MET A 274 -19.14 -3.53 14.13
CA MET A 274 -19.29 -3.83 15.56
C MET A 274 -20.68 -3.47 16.12
N ALA A 275 -21.55 -2.87 15.31
CA ALA A 275 -22.81 -2.27 15.75
C ALA A 275 -22.66 -1.37 16.99
N ASP A 276 -21.55 -0.63 17.06
CA ASP A 276 -21.19 0.21 18.22
C ASP A 276 -20.71 1.59 17.76
N PRO A 277 -21.46 2.68 18.00
CA PRO A 277 -21.05 4.02 17.59
C PRO A 277 -19.84 4.56 18.39
N ARG A 278 -19.40 3.89 19.46
CA ARG A 278 -18.29 4.32 20.33
C ARG A 278 -16.93 3.86 19.82
N VAL A 279 -16.85 2.79 19.02
CA VAL A 279 -15.57 2.27 18.51
C VAL A 279 -15.02 3.15 17.39
N MET A 280 -13.72 3.11 17.16
CA MET A 280 -13.02 3.84 16.10
C MET A 280 -13.38 5.34 16.06
N GLY A 281 -13.01 6.08 17.10
CA GLY A 281 -13.14 7.54 17.12
C GLY A 281 -12.22 8.22 16.10
N ALA A 282 -12.50 9.48 15.81
CA ALA A 282 -11.71 10.26 14.85
C ALA A 282 -10.24 10.40 15.28
N ASP A 283 -10.01 10.47 16.60
CA ASP A 283 -8.70 10.43 17.26
C ASP A 283 -7.91 9.17 16.90
N LYS A 284 -8.54 7.98 17.01
CA LYS A 284 -7.92 6.70 16.64
C LYS A 284 -7.61 6.62 15.15
N VAL A 285 -8.49 7.17 14.31
CA VAL A 285 -8.24 7.23 12.85
C VAL A 285 -7.04 8.13 12.55
N LEU A 286 -6.93 9.30 13.18
CA LEU A 286 -5.77 10.16 13.03
C LEU A 286 -4.48 9.53 13.56
N GLU A 287 -4.57 8.72 14.62
CA GLU A 287 -3.44 7.92 15.10
C GLU A 287 -2.95 6.98 14.00
N MET A 288 -3.84 6.30 13.26
CA MET A 288 -3.43 5.48 12.12
C MET A 288 -2.81 6.31 11.00
N VAL A 289 -3.51 7.37 10.55
CA VAL A 289 -3.13 8.20 9.39
C VAL A 289 -1.79 8.90 9.58
N TYR A 290 -1.51 9.45 10.78
CA TYR A 290 -0.27 10.19 11.03
C TYR A 290 0.74 9.38 11.82
N HIS A 291 0.38 8.98 13.04
CA HIS A 291 1.35 8.40 13.95
C HIS A 291 1.81 7.02 13.47
N ASN A 292 0.89 6.09 13.18
CA ASN A 292 1.26 4.72 12.83
C ASN A 292 1.89 4.66 11.44
N ASN A 293 1.39 5.40 10.45
CA ASN A 293 2.03 5.49 9.14
C ASN A 293 3.43 6.11 9.21
N SER A 294 3.64 7.15 10.04
CA SER A 294 4.97 7.74 10.28
C SER A 294 5.93 6.76 10.96
N GLU A 295 5.47 6.03 11.97
CA GLU A 295 6.28 5.03 12.67
C GLU A 295 6.68 3.88 11.73
N LEU A 296 5.77 3.40 10.88
CA LEU A 296 6.08 2.42 9.84
C LEU A 296 7.12 2.98 8.86
N ALA A 297 6.91 4.20 8.35
CA ALA A 297 7.82 4.81 7.38
C ALA A 297 9.23 5.03 7.96
N SER A 298 9.34 5.31 9.25
CA SER A 298 10.63 5.49 9.95
C SER A 298 11.54 4.25 9.91
N LYS A 299 10.99 3.08 9.59
CA LYS A 299 11.76 1.83 9.46
C LYS A 299 12.60 1.77 8.19
N TYR A 300 12.27 2.59 7.19
CA TYR A 300 12.88 2.57 5.86
C TYR A 300 13.58 3.89 5.52
N PHE A 301 13.05 5.01 5.98
CA PHE A 301 13.60 6.33 5.67
C PHE A 301 14.50 6.87 6.79
N PRO A 302 15.63 7.53 6.46
CA PRO A 302 16.63 7.92 7.45
C PRO A 302 16.23 9.15 8.28
N ARG A 303 15.26 9.94 7.81
CA ARG A 303 14.72 11.11 8.51
C ARG A 303 13.22 10.93 8.75
N PRO A 304 12.64 11.55 9.81
CA PRO A 304 11.22 11.44 10.09
C PRO A 304 10.33 11.91 8.93
N LEU A 305 9.25 11.18 8.67
CA LEU A 305 8.17 11.51 7.74
C LEU A 305 6.85 11.66 8.49
N GLY A 306 5.85 12.33 7.90
CA GLY A 306 4.52 12.48 8.51
C GLY A 306 4.50 13.29 9.81
N LYS A 307 5.57 14.05 10.10
CA LYS A 307 5.75 14.85 11.32
C LYS A 307 6.33 16.23 10.96
N ILE A 308 5.86 17.29 11.62
CA ILE A 308 6.44 18.63 11.52
C ILE A 308 7.31 18.87 12.76
N VAL A 309 8.56 18.42 12.69
CA VAL A 309 9.56 18.56 13.76
C VAL A 309 10.93 18.87 13.15
N PRO A 310 11.86 19.53 13.87
CA PRO A 310 13.22 19.75 13.37
C PRO A 310 13.90 18.45 12.94
N GLY A 311 14.52 18.44 11.76
CA GLY A 311 15.21 17.27 11.19
C GLY A 311 14.34 16.31 10.38
N ALA A 312 13.01 16.46 10.39
CA ALA A 312 12.12 15.73 9.49
C ALA A 312 12.32 16.15 8.03
N PHE A 313 11.94 15.29 7.08
CA PHE A 313 11.77 15.73 5.70
C PHE A 313 10.70 16.82 5.62
N ALA A 314 10.91 17.81 4.75
CA ALA A 314 9.94 18.88 4.52
C ALA A 314 8.82 18.41 3.56
N ASP A 315 8.10 17.37 3.99
CA ASP A 315 6.96 16.79 3.29
C ASP A 315 5.67 17.35 3.92
N LEU A 316 4.99 18.27 3.22
CA LEU A 316 3.89 19.08 3.75
C LEU A 316 2.73 19.13 2.77
N VAL A 317 1.51 19.22 3.30
CA VAL A 317 0.30 19.54 2.53
C VAL A 317 -0.41 20.75 3.12
N VAL A 318 -0.89 21.63 2.23
CA VAL A 318 -1.67 22.83 2.55
C VAL A 318 -3.07 22.65 1.99
N LEU A 319 -4.08 22.95 2.82
CA LEU A 319 -5.49 22.86 2.44
C LEU A 319 -6.13 24.24 2.51
N SER A 320 -6.97 24.54 1.52
CA SER A 320 -7.95 25.63 1.57
C SER A 320 -9.19 25.20 2.36
N TYR A 321 -8.99 24.82 3.62
CA TYR A 321 -10.07 24.47 4.55
C TYR A 321 -10.45 25.66 5.42
N ARG A 322 -11.69 26.14 5.27
CA ARG A 322 -12.27 27.21 6.11
C ARG A 322 -13.24 26.61 7.14
N PRO A 323 -12.82 26.37 8.39
CA PRO A 323 -13.72 25.85 9.41
C PRO A 323 -14.80 26.89 9.74
N TYR A 324 -16.06 26.45 9.86
CA TYR A 324 -17.18 27.27 10.34
C TYR A 324 -17.48 27.05 11.84
N THR A 325 -16.81 26.09 12.47
CA THR A 325 -16.76 25.88 13.93
C THR A 325 -15.34 26.19 14.46
N PRO A 326 -15.17 26.55 15.75
CA PRO A 326 -13.85 26.71 16.34
C PRO A 326 -13.00 25.45 16.14
N MET A 327 -11.72 25.61 15.80
CA MET A 327 -10.78 24.50 15.61
C MET A 327 -9.60 24.67 16.56
N HIS A 328 -9.29 23.61 17.31
CA HIS A 328 -8.17 23.53 18.24
C HIS A 328 -7.67 22.07 18.33
N ASP A 329 -6.60 21.85 19.07
CA ASP A 329 -5.97 20.54 19.25
C ASP A 329 -6.94 19.41 19.65
N GLY A 330 -7.82 19.68 20.61
CA GLY A 330 -8.80 18.72 21.14
C GLY A 330 -9.95 18.36 20.21
N ASN A 331 -10.15 19.08 19.08
CA ASN A 331 -11.23 18.79 18.14
C ASN A 331 -10.78 18.64 16.67
N PHE A 332 -9.49 18.84 16.38
CA PHE A 332 -8.92 18.67 15.05
C PHE A 332 -9.25 17.31 14.39
N PRO A 333 -9.22 16.16 15.08
CA PRO A 333 -9.58 14.88 14.45
C PRO A 333 -10.99 14.88 13.84
N TRP A 334 -11.95 15.56 14.47
CA TRP A 334 -13.32 15.66 13.97
C TRP A 334 -13.42 16.65 12.80
N HIS A 335 -12.64 17.73 12.80
CA HIS A 335 -12.51 18.58 11.61
C HIS A 335 -11.96 17.79 10.41
N PHE A 336 -10.96 16.93 10.64
CA PHE A 336 -10.40 16.09 9.59
C PHE A 336 -11.44 15.11 9.03
N ILE A 337 -12.15 14.36 9.89
CA ILE A 337 -13.14 13.36 9.45
C ILE A 337 -14.39 14.00 8.81
N PHE A 338 -14.92 15.08 9.38
CA PHE A 338 -16.23 15.63 8.96
C PHE A 338 -16.14 16.85 8.04
N GLY A 339 -15.00 17.53 8.00
CA GLY A 339 -14.86 18.80 7.30
C GLY A 339 -13.79 18.83 6.21
N MET A 340 -12.68 18.12 6.39
CA MET A 340 -11.58 18.10 5.42
C MET A 340 -11.81 17.06 4.34
N ASP A 341 -11.17 17.27 3.18
CA ASP A 341 -11.35 16.47 1.99
C ASP A 341 -10.16 16.67 1.05
N ALA A 342 -9.85 15.70 0.20
CA ALA A 342 -8.76 15.80 -0.76
C ALA A 342 -8.95 16.97 -1.73
N SER A 343 -10.20 17.32 -2.07
CA SER A 343 -10.52 18.50 -2.89
C SER A 343 -10.09 19.84 -2.30
N HIS A 344 -9.78 19.90 -0.99
CA HIS A 344 -9.26 21.10 -0.36
C HIS A 344 -7.74 21.29 -0.54
N VAL A 345 -7.00 20.29 -1.02
CA VAL A 345 -5.55 20.37 -1.20
C VAL A 345 -5.19 21.43 -2.25
N THR A 346 -4.35 22.39 -1.85
CA THR A 346 -3.86 23.46 -2.73
C THR A 346 -2.38 23.36 -3.01
N ASP A 347 -1.58 22.95 -2.02
CA ASP A 347 -0.14 22.88 -2.16
C ASP A 347 0.40 21.61 -1.54
N VAL A 348 1.33 20.98 -2.24
CA VAL A 348 2.07 19.81 -1.78
C VAL A 348 3.54 20.08 -1.92
N VAL A 349 4.26 19.92 -0.83
CA VAL A 349 5.72 20.07 -0.75
C VAL A 349 6.29 18.70 -0.44
N VAL A 350 7.29 18.26 -1.23
CA VAL A 350 8.04 17.03 -0.98
C VAL A 350 9.52 17.37 -0.97
N ASP A 351 10.21 16.97 0.08
CA ASP A 351 11.62 17.30 0.34
C ASP A 351 11.92 18.81 0.19
N GLY A 352 11.00 19.65 0.67
CA GLY A 352 11.15 21.11 0.63
C GLY A 352 10.88 21.76 -0.74
N LYS A 353 10.46 21.00 -1.74
CA LYS A 353 10.12 21.50 -3.08
C LYS A 353 8.62 21.43 -3.31
N PHE A 354 8.03 22.48 -3.88
CA PHE A 354 6.64 22.45 -4.31
C PHE A 354 6.50 21.47 -5.48
N VAL A 355 5.65 20.45 -5.28
CA VAL A 355 5.22 19.50 -6.31
C VAL A 355 3.86 19.95 -6.87
N VAL A 356 2.96 20.36 -5.99
CA VAL A 356 1.70 21.03 -6.34
C VAL A 356 1.69 22.41 -5.71
N ARG A 357 1.25 23.44 -6.43
CA ARG A 357 1.11 24.80 -5.91
C ARG A 357 -0.15 25.47 -6.45
N ASN A 358 -0.96 26.05 -5.57
CA ASN A 358 -2.28 26.61 -5.94
C ASN A 358 -3.16 25.66 -6.79
N GLY A 359 -3.05 24.35 -6.57
CA GLY A 359 -3.75 23.33 -7.34
C GLY A 359 -3.14 23.01 -8.71
N GLU A 360 -1.96 23.53 -9.05
CA GLU A 360 -1.24 23.21 -10.28
C GLU A 360 -0.05 22.27 -9.99
N LEU A 361 0.06 21.18 -10.76
CA LEU A 361 1.20 20.27 -10.69
C LEU A 361 2.40 20.89 -11.40
N LEU A 362 3.56 20.92 -10.76
CA LEU A 362 4.74 21.67 -11.23
C LEU A 362 5.85 20.79 -11.84
N THR A 363 5.79 19.48 -11.62
CA THR A 363 6.90 18.56 -11.92
C THR A 363 6.77 17.89 -13.28
N VAL A 364 5.55 17.72 -13.78
CA VAL A 364 5.23 17.05 -15.05
C VAL A 364 4.03 17.70 -15.72
N ASN A 365 3.89 17.50 -17.03
CA ASN A 365 2.66 17.82 -17.75
C ASN A 365 1.66 16.67 -17.56
N GLU A 366 0.63 16.90 -16.74
CA GLU A 366 -0.41 15.91 -16.42
C GLU A 366 -1.21 15.49 -17.66
N ASP A 367 -1.57 16.44 -18.52
CA ASP A 367 -2.36 16.16 -19.72
C ASP A 367 -1.58 15.25 -20.70
N GLU A 368 -0.30 15.54 -20.94
CA GLU A 368 0.54 14.70 -21.79
C GLU A 368 0.69 13.27 -21.24
N ILE A 369 0.89 13.13 -19.93
CA ILE A 369 0.99 11.82 -19.28
C ILE A 369 -0.33 11.07 -19.38
N PHE A 370 -1.46 11.75 -19.18
CA PHE A 370 -2.78 11.12 -19.21
C PHE A 370 -3.20 10.72 -20.63
N GLU A 371 -2.84 11.49 -21.66
CA GLU A 371 -3.08 11.08 -23.05
C GLU A 371 -2.26 9.84 -23.42
N GLU A 372 -0.97 9.80 -23.08
CA GLU A 372 -0.14 8.61 -23.34
C GLU A 372 -0.61 7.39 -22.53
N ALA A 373 -0.99 7.60 -21.26
CA ALA A 373 -1.57 6.56 -20.42
C ALA A 373 -2.89 6.00 -21.00
N LYS A 374 -3.72 6.83 -21.64
CA LYS A 374 -4.95 6.35 -22.31
C LYS A 374 -4.61 5.44 -23.50
N GLU A 375 -3.63 5.80 -24.31
CA GLU A 375 -3.22 4.97 -25.45
C GLU A 375 -2.62 3.64 -24.97
N LEU A 376 -1.77 3.66 -23.94
CA LEU A 376 -1.22 2.45 -23.34
C LEU A 376 -2.30 1.57 -22.67
N ALA A 377 -3.22 2.17 -21.92
CA ALA A 377 -4.34 1.47 -21.30
C ALA A 377 -5.23 0.80 -22.36
N LYS A 378 -5.54 1.50 -23.46
CA LYS A 378 -6.28 0.92 -24.58
C LYS A 378 -5.52 -0.24 -25.22
N ALA A 379 -4.22 -0.06 -25.49
CA ALA A 379 -3.39 -1.13 -26.02
C ALA A 379 -3.30 -2.32 -25.06
N LEU A 380 -3.35 -2.09 -23.73
CA LEU A 380 -3.41 -3.12 -22.70
C LEU A 380 -4.72 -3.88 -22.78
N TRP A 381 -5.84 -3.17 -22.88
CA TRP A 381 -7.15 -3.79 -22.97
C TRP A 381 -7.32 -4.60 -24.26
N ASP A 382 -6.73 -4.17 -25.37
CA ASP A 382 -6.77 -4.91 -26.63
C ASP A 382 -5.96 -6.23 -26.59
N ARG A 383 -5.01 -6.37 -25.67
CA ARG A 383 -4.24 -7.62 -25.45
C ARG A 383 -4.78 -8.50 -24.31
N LEU A 384 -5.87 -8.10 -23.63
CA LEU A 384 -6.50 -8.86 -22.54
C LEU A 384 -7.17 -10.16 -22.99
#